data_AF-A0A1C7M4H4-F1
#
_entry.id   AF-A0A1C7M4H4-F1
#
_cell.length_a   1.000
_cell.length_b   1.000
_cell.length_c   1.000
_cell.angle_alpha   90.00
_cell.angle_beta   90.00
_cell.angle_gamma   90.00
#
_symmetry.space_group_name_H-M   'P 1'
#
loop_
_entity.id
_entity.type
_entity.pdbx_description
1 polymer ?
#
loop_
_entity_poly.entity_id
_entity_poly.type
_entity_poly.pdbx_seq_one_letter_code
_entity_poly.pdbx_strand_id
1 'polypeptide(L)'
;MVNTIRLGGTASNVVVSKVAHGLMMMTWRPVPVPDEEAFEAIKSGVDSLPEGVKMVLNSAEFYGNGFSTANLELLARFYEKYPEYADKTFLSVKVRPSHTTRTPALKPPKGGWDKDAGHINCS
;
A
#
# COMPACT_ATOMS: atom_id res chain seq x y z
N MET A 1 22.17 -1.03 -8.21
CA MET A 1 21.80 -2.27 -7.49
C MET A 1 20.53 -1.98 -6.69
N VAL A 2 19.42 -2.65 -7.00
CA VAL A 2 18.16 -2.48 -6.25
C VAL A 2 18.29 -3.18 -4.89
N ASN A 3 17.93 -2.49 -3.81
CA ASN A 3 18.01 -3.04 -2.47
C ASN A 3 16.70 -3.78 -2.13
N THR A 4 16.79 -5.04 -1.72
CA THR A 4 15.63 -5.93 -1.52
C THR A 4 15.60 -6.50 -0.10
N ILE A 5 14.44 -6.98 0.31
CA ILE A 5 14.22 -7.62 1.61
C ILE A 5 13.23 -8.76 1.47
N ARG A 6 13.39 -9.81 2.28
CA ARG A 6 12.39 -10.87 2.44
C ARG A 6 11.37 -10.45 3.48
N LEU A 7 10.10 -10.68 3.19
CA LEU A 7 9.05 -10.46 4.19
C LEU A 7 9.19 -11.48 5.36
N GLY A 8 8.58 -11.17 6.49
CA GLY A 8 8.56 -12.05 7.66
C GLY A 8 7.38 -13.04 7.63
N GLY A 9 7.37 -13.95 8.61
CA GLY A 9 6.24 -14.84 8.88
C GLY A 9 5.90 -15.78 7.72
N THR A 10 4.60 -15.89 7.43
CA THR A 10 4.07 -16.78 6.38
C THR A 10 4.45 -16.36 4.96
N ALA A 11 4.93 -15.12 4.77
CA ALA A 11 5.39 -14.59 3.49
C ALA A 11 6.92 -14.62 3.32
N SER A 12 7.62 -15.46 4.09
CA SER A 12 9.10 -15.51 4.11
C SER A 12 9.76 -15.86 2.77
N ASN A 13 9.00 -16.45 1.85
CA ASN A 13 9.40 -16.72 0.48
C ASN A 13 9.24 -15.51 -0.46
N VAL A 14 8.58 -14.44 -0.03
CA VAL A 14 8.33 -13.24 -0.82
C VAL A 14 9.48 -12.25 -0.66
N VAL A 15 10.13 -11.92 -1.77
CA VAL A 15 11.15 -10.87 -1.85
C VAL A 15 10.51 -9.60 -2.39
N VAL A 16 10.72 -8.49 -1.71
CA VAL A 16 10.20 -7.18 -2.13
C VAL A 16 11.32 -6.14 -2.26
N SER A 17 11.07 -5.08 -3.02
CA SER A 17 11.90 -3.88 -3.00
C SER A 17 11.84 -3.19 -1.64
N LYS A 18 12.96 -2.60 -1.18
CA LYS A 18 12.97 -1.78 0.05
C LYS A 18 12.30 -0.41 -0.14
N VAL A 19 12.09 0.02 -1.38
CA VAL A 19 11.36 1.23 -1.73
C VAL A 19 10.03 0.83 -2.35
N ALA A 20 8.94 1.33 -1.78
CA ALA A 20 7.58 1.10 -2.26
C ALA A 20 7.13 2.22 -3.22
N HIS A 21 6.28 1.88 -4.18
CA HIS A 21 5.63 2.83 -5.06
C HIS A 21 4.35 3.37 -4.40
N GLY A 22 4.33 4.66 -4.09
CA GLY A 22 3.19 5.32 -3.44
C GLY A 22 2.14 5.77 -4.44
N LEU A 23 0.89 5.34 -4.26
CA LEU A 23 -0.20 5.64 -5.20
C LEU A 23 -1.07 6.82 -4.77
N MET A 24 -0.83 7.40 -3.60
CA MET A 24 -1.68 8.43 -3.00
C MET A 24 -1.91 9.63 -3.94
N MET A 25 -0.84 10.20 -4.49
CA MET A 25 -0.90 11.41 -5.34
C MET A 25 -1.38 11.13 -6.76
N MET A 26 -1.61 9.87 -7.15
CA MET A 26 -2.20 9.55 -8.45
C MET A 26 -3.68 9.98 -8.50
N THR A 27 -4.38 9.85 -7.37
CA THR A 27 -5.83 10.08 -7.28
C THR A 27 -6.22 11.11 -6.22
N TRP A 28 -5.39 11.33 -5.20
CA TRP A 28 -5.64 12.32 -4.14
C TRP A 28 -5.01 13.68 -4.48
N ARG A 29 -5.52 14.28 -5.55
CA ARG A 29 -5.14 15.62 -6.03
C ARG A 29 -6.33 16.26 -6.77
N PRO A 30 -6.37 17.60 -6.96
CA PRO A 30 -7.53 18.27 -7.56
C PRO A 30 -7.91 17.73 -8.95
N VAL A 31 -6.90 17.48 -9.78
CA VAL A 31 -7.04 16.82 -11.08
C VAL A 31 -6.25 15.52 -11.01
N PRO A 32 -6.90 14.35 -10.93
CA PRO A 32 -6.23 13.05 -10.92
C PRO A 32 -5.31 12.87 -12.12
N VAL A 33 -4.26 12.05 -11.94
CA VAL A 33 -3.36 11.67 -13.02
C VAL A 33 -4.15 10.83 -14.04
N PRO A 34 -4.02 11.09 -15.35
CA PRO A 34 -4.62 10.24 -16.38
C PRO A 34 -4.14 8.79 -16.25
N ASP A 35 -5.03 7.83 -16.53
CA ASP A 35 -4.76 6.40 -16.37
C ASP A 35 -3.46 5.96 -17.04
N GLU A 36 -3.21 6.36 -18.29
CA GLU A 36 -1.99 5.96 -19.02
C GLU A 36 -0.70 6.45 -18.34
N GLU A 37 -0.69 7.67 -17.80
CA GLU A 37 0.49 8.19 -17.08
C GLU A 37 0.69 7.45 -15.76
N ALA A 38 -0.40 7.17 -15.03
CA ALA A 38 -0.35 6.40 -13.79
C ALA A 38 0.11 4.95 -14.06
N PHE A 39 -0.37 4.33 -15.14
CA PHE A 39 0.00 2.98 -15.52
C PHE A 39 1.48 2.89 -15.93
N GLU A 40 1.98 3.83 -16.72
CA GLU A 40 3.40 3.88 -17.08
C GLU A 40 4.30 4.12 -15.85
N ALA A 41 3.87 4.94 -14.89
CA ALA A 41 4.58 5.13 -13.63
C ALA A 41 4.64 3.83 -12.79
N ILE A 42 3.55 3.07 -12.71
CA ILE A 42 3.52 1.79 -12.01
C ILE A 42 4.39 0.77 -12.74
N LYS A 43 4.25 0.64 -14.06
CA LYS A 43 5.03 -0.31 -14.89
C LYS A 43 6.52 -0.05 -14.78
N SER A 44 6.95 1.20 -14.96
CA SER A 44 8.37 1.56 -14.84
C SER A 44 8.95 1.24 -13.45
N GLY A 45 8.16 1.43 -12.38
CA GLY A 45 8.53 1.00 -11.04
C GLY A 45 8.74 -0.51 -10.96
N VAL A 46 7.79 -1.29 -11.46
CA VAL A 46 7.83 -2.76 -11.43
C VAL A 46 8.95 -3.32 -12.32
N ASP A 47 9.07 -2.83 -13.55
CA ASP A 47 10.01 -3.32 -14.56
C ASP A 47 11.46 -2.92 -14.25
N SER A 48 11.68 -1.98 -13.33
CA SER A 48 13.01 -1.67 -12.80
C SER A 48 13.58 -2.74 -11.85
N LEU A 49 12.74 -3.68 -11.41
CA LEU A 49 13.13 -4.72 -10.46
C LEU A 49 13.67 -5.97 -11.20
N PRO A 50 14.65 -6.67 -10.60
CA PRO A 50 15.08 -7.95 -11.12
C PRO A 50 13.99 -9.02 -10.96
N GLU A 51 14.07 -10.07 -11.78
CA GLU A 51 13.14 -11.20 -11.72
C GLU A 51 13.05 -11.80 -10.30
N GLY A 52 11.83 -12.18 -9.91
CA GLY A 52 11.55 -12.75 -8.58
C GLY A 52 11.40 -11.73 -7.44
N VAL A 53 11.60 -10.43 -7.69
CA VAL A 53 11.37 -9.35 -6.71
C VAL A 53 10.06 -8.65 -7.02
N LYS A 54 9.19 -8.52 -6.01
CA LYS A 54 7.91 -7.82 -6.14
C LYS A 54 8.02 -6.34 -5.75
N MET A 55 7.38 -5.47 -6.53
CA MET A 55 7.23 -4.06 -6.17
C MET A 55 6.12 -3.91 -5.13
N VAL A 56 6.41 -3.22 -4.02
CA VAL A 56 5.36 -2.88 -3.05
C VAL A 56 4.55 -1.71 -3.57
N LEU A 57 3.26 -1.92 -3.83
CA LEU A 57 2.32 -0.84 -4.17
C LEU A 57 1.59 -0.41 -2.90
N ASN A 58 1.72 0.86 -2.52
CA ASN A 58 1.06 1.42 -1.35
C ASN A 58 -0.20 2.19 -1.75
N SER A 59 -1.36 1.64 -1.40
CA SER A 59 -2.70 2.14 -1.69
C SER A 59 -3.53 2.30 -0.41
N ALA A 60 -4.69 2.93 -0.53
CA ALA A 60 -5.71 2.95 0.51
C ALA A 60 -7.11 3.09 -0.10
N GLU A 61 -8.11 2.58 0.63
CA GLU A 61 -9.54 2.73 0.32
C GLU A 61 -9.96 4.20 0.21
N PHE A 62 -9.26 5.10 0.91
CA PHE A 62 -9.60 6.51 1.01
C PHE A 62 -8.66 7.44 0.25
N TYR A 63 -7.78 6.92 -0.61
CA TYR A 63 -6.89 7.71 -1.45
C TYR A 63 -7.64 8.29 -2.66
N GLY A 64 -8.61 9.15 -2.39
CA GLY A 64 -9.38 9.85 -3.40
C GLY A 64 -9.99 11.11 -2.81
N ASN A 65 -10.34 12.07 -3.67
CA ASN A 65 -11.00 13.30 -3.22
C ASN A 65 -12.32 12.95 -2.50
N GLY A 66 -12.57 13.60 -1.36
CA GLY A 66 -13.71 13.27 -0.51
C GLY A 66 -13.61 11.89 0.15
N PHE A 67 -12.40 11.33 0.27
CA PHE A 67 -12.16 9.98 0.78
C PHE A 67 -12.78 8.87 -0.09
N SER A 68 -12.84 9.06 -1.41
CA SER A 68 -13.37 8.07 -2.35
C SER A 68 -12.40 6.91 -2.61
N THR A 69 -12.93 5.85 -3.22
CA THR A 69 -12.25 4.61 -3.63
C THR A 69 -11.44 4.73 -4.93
N ALA A 70 -11.24 5.95 -5.44
CA ALA A 70 -10.63 6.20 -6.75
C ALA A 70 -9.28 5.49 -6.95
N ASN A 71 -8.47 5.32 -5.89
CA ASN A 71 -7.19 4.60 -5.98
C ASN A 71 -7.34 3.10 -6.22
N LEU A 72 -8.36 2.48 -5.62
CA LEU A 72 -8.66 1.07 -5.84
C LEU A 72 -9.25 0.85 -7.24
N GLU A 73 -10.07 1.79 -7.71
CA GLU A 73 -10.60 1.77 -9.07
C GLU A 73 -9.49 1.91 -10.12
N LEU A 74 -8.50 2.79 -9.87
CA LEU A 74 -7.30 2.90 -10.71
C LEU A 74 -6.54 1.56 -10.78
N LEU A 75 -6.34 0.91 -9.64
CA LEU A 75 -5.67 -0.40 -9.58
C LEU A 75 -6.48 -1.50 -10.27
N ALA A 76 -7.81 -1.49 -10.13
CA ALA A 76 -8.67 -2.44 -10.81
C ALA A 76 -8.52 -2.33 -12.33
N ARG A 77 -8.59 -1.11 -12.88
CA ARG A 77 -8.36 -0.86 -14.31
C ARG A 77 -6.95 -1.22 -14.75
N PHE A 78 -5.94 -0.97 -13.91
CA PHE A 78 -4.55 -1.35 -14.17
C PHE A 78 -4.40 -2.87 -14.34
N TYR A 79 -4.89 -3.67 -13.39
CA TYR A 79 -4.76 -5.13 -13.45
C TYR A 79 -5.69 -5.78 -14.48
N GLU A 80 -6.80 -5.14 -14.85
CA GLU A 80 -7.63 -5.57 -15.96
C GLU A 80 -6.89 -5.43 -17.30
N LYS A 81 -6.14 -4.33 -17.47
CA LYS A 81 -5.35 -4.07 -18.68
C LYS A 81 -4.03 -4.85 -18.72
N TYR A 82 -3.42 -5.07 -17.55
CA TYR A 82 -2.09 -5.68 -17.40
C TYR A 82 -2.07 -6.78 -16.31
N PRO A 83 -2.81 -7.89 -16.52
CA PRO A 83 -2.95 -8.95 -15.52
C PRO A 83 -1.61 -9.58 -15.11
N GLU A 84 -0.61 -9.59 -15.99
CA GLU A 84 0.72 -10.14 -15.74
C GLU A 84 1.51 -9.39 -14.65
N TYR A 85 1.13 -8.16 -14.33
CA TYR A 85 1.77 -7.37 -13.28
C TYR A 85 1.29 -7.77 -11.87
N ALA A 86 0.21 -8.56 -11.75
CA ALA A 86 -0.25 -9.08 -10.45
C ALA A 86 0.82 -9.95 -9.78
N ASP A 87 1.52 -10.78 -10.55
CA ASP A 87 2.59 -11.64 -10.03
C ASP A 87 3.90 -10.89 -9.76
N LYS A 88 4.06 -9.68 -10.28
CA LYS A 88 5.24 -8.83 -10.08
C LYS A 88 5.06 -7.79 -8.97
N THR A 89 3.86 -7.71 -8.38
CA THR A 89 3.54 -6.69 -7.37
C THR A 89 3.15 -7.31 -6.04
N PHE A 90 3.35 -6.55 -4.97
CA PHE A 90 2.87 -6.83 -3.63
C PHE A 90 2.00 -5.65 -3.20
N LEU A 91 0.68 -5.85 -3.16
CA LEU A 91 -0.27 -4.78 -2.90
C LEU A 91 -0.53 -4.62 -1.39
N SER A 92 -0.31 -3.41 -0.87
CA SER A 92 -0.61 -3.00 0.49
C SER A 92 -1.73 -1.96 0.49
N VAL A 93 -2.91 -2.33 0.96
CA VAL A 93 -4.08 -1.43 1.05
C VAL A 93 -4.40 -1.07 2.49
N LYS A 94 -4.46 0.22 2.80
CA LYS A 94 -4.99 0.72 4.08
C LYS A 94 -6.50 0.94 3.99
N VAL A 95 -7.25 0.40 4.95
CA VAL A 95 -8.71 0.60 5.04
C VAL A 95 -9.05 1.67 6.06
N ARG A 96 -10.18 2.36 5.87
CA ARG A 96 -10.66 3.32 6.86
C ARG A 96 -11.40 2.57 7.96
N PRO A 97 -11.13 2.83 9.25
CA PRO A 97 -12.05 2.39 10.31
C PRO A 97 -13.43 2.99 10.07
N SER A 98 -14.48 2.18 10.12
CA SER A 98 -15.87 2.65 10.09
C SER A 98 -16.12 3.69 11.20
N HIS A 99 -17.03 4.64 11.00
CA HIS A 99 -17.31 5.69 12.00
C HIS A 99 -17.77 5.12 13.36
N THR A 100 -18.24 3.88 13.39
CA THR A 100 -18.65 3.10 14.57
C THR A 100 -17.50 2.41 15.32
N THR A 101 -16.28 2.37 14.77
CA THR A 101 -15.10 1.76 15.43
C THR A 101 -14.14 2.79 16.02
N ARG A 102 -14.46 4.09 15.98
CA ARG A 102 -13.83 5.07 16.87
C ARG A 102 -14.28 4.76 18.30
N THR A 103 -13.45 3.95 18.97
CA THR A 103 -13.42 3.64 20.41
C THR A 103 -14.19 2.38 20.83
N PRO A 104 -13.52 1.21 21.01
CA PRO A 104 -13.71 0.54 22.29
C PRO A 104 -13.10 1.47 23.34
N ALA A 105 -13.83 1.80 24.40
CA ALA A 105 -13.29 2.57 25.50
C ALA A 105 -12.08 1.81 26.07
N LEU A 106 -10.88 2.11 25.57
CA LEU A 106 -9.64 1.81 26.25
C LEU A 106 -9.67 2.67 27.49
N LYS A 107 -10.29 2.13 28.54
CA LYS A 107 -10.09 2.62 29.90
C LYS A 107 -8.57 2.57 30.09
N PRO A 108 -7.88 3.71 30.26
CA PRO A 108 -6.44 3.66 30.40
C PRO A 108 -6.12 2.77 31.60
N PRO A 109 -5.19 1.81 31.47
CA PRO A 109 -4.71 1.09 32.64
C PRO A 109 -4.17 2.12 33.64
N LYS A 110 -4.49 1.94 34.92
CA LYS A 110 -3.94 2.79 35.98
C LYS A 110 -2.43 2.56 36.06
N GLY A 111 -1.67 3.41 35.38
CA GLY A 111 -0.20 3.34 35.32
C GLY A 111 0.27 4.06 34.07
N GLY A 112 1.08 5.11 34.23
CA GLY A 112 1.45 6.06 33.18
C GLY A 112 2.13 5.45 31.95
N TRP A 113 2.24 6.30 30.91
CA TRP A 113 2.90 5.98 29.65
C TRP A 113 4.37 5.64 29.88
N ASP A 114 4.75 4.41 29.57
CA ASP A 114 6.16 4.02 29.48
C ASP A 114 6.65 4.30 28.05
N LYS A 115 7.67 5.16 27.97
CA LYS A 115 8.15 5.82 26.74
C LYS A 115 9.05 4.92 25.87
N ASP A 116 9.24 3.66 26.24
CA ASP A 116 10.28 2.80 25.66
C ASP A 116 9.75 1.53 24.93
N ALA A 117 8.44 1.36 24.73
CA ALA A 117 7.88 0.20 24.02
C ALA A 117 7.42 0.53 22.58
N GLY A 118 8.37 0.73 21.68
CA GLY A 118 8.13 0.97 20.25
C GLY A 118 7.76 -0.26 19.43
N HIS A 119 6.69 -0.99 19.77
CA HIS A 119 6.14 -2.05 18.92
C HIS A 119 4.60 -2.07 18.95
N ILE A 120 3.97 -1.70 17.84
CA ILE A 120 2.57 -2.07 17.56
C ILE A 120 2.63 -3.34 16.72
N ASN A 121 2.18 -4.44 17.32
CA ASN A 121 1.99 -5.72 16.65
C ASN A 121 0.57 -5.73 16.05
N CYS A 122 0.45 -5.76 14.73
CA CYS A 122 -0.82 -6.04 14.07
C CYS A 122 -1.04 -7.55 14.05
N SER A 123 -2.12 -8.01 14.68
CA SER A 123 -2.78 -9.29 14.42
C SER A 123 -4.10 -9.03 13.71
#